data_AF-A0A1B6M330-F1
#
_entry.id   AF-A0A1B6M330-F1
#
_cell.length_a   1.000
_cell.length_b   1.000
_cell.length_c   1.000
_cell.angle_alpha   90.00
_cell.angle_beta   90.00
_cell.angle_gamma   90.00
#
_symmetry.space_group_name_H-M   'P 1'
#
loop_
_entity.id
_entity.type
_entity.pdbx_description
1 polymer ?
#
loop_
_entity_poly.entity_id
_entity_poly.type
_entity_poly.pdbx_seq_one_letter_code
_entity_poly.pdbx_strand_id
1 'polypeptide(L)'
;QGLVQGEKAIIHPILEWLLGNLDDLRKRAYLAKYLVKIEIPPEILGDVDIAALMEQYDRLIDDFKATHKESERIKLSGSSTAELRADIEAMEKEHNIVLKKIERLQRKVENVENREVVLEVCKELRVERERQKDLTSQKA
;
A
#
# COMPACT_ATOMS: atom_id res chain seq x y z
N GLN A 1 19.53 27.00 -30.26
CA GLN A 1 18.68 27.19 -31.46
C GLN A 1 18.05 25.89 -31.96
N GLY A 2 18.70 24.72 -31.83
CA GLY A 2 18.16 23.45 -32.32
C GLY A 2 16.81 22.99 -31.71
N LEU A 3 16.46 23.40 -30.48
CA LEU A 3 15.11 23.17 -29.92
C LEU A 3 14.02 23.93 -30.71
N VAL A 4 14.31 25.19 -31.08
CA VAL A 4 13.40 26.05 -31.86
C VAL A 4 13.30 25.56 -33.30
N GLN A 5 14.37 24.96 -33.84
CA GLN A 5 14.45 24.44 -35.20
C GLN A 5 13.94 22.99 -35.35
N GLY A 6 13.51 22.33 -34.27
CA GLY A 6 12.94 20.99 -34.37
C GLY A 6 13.96 19.87 -34.56
N GLU A 7 15.23 20.08 -34.19
CA GLU A 7 16.28 19.10 -34.45
C GLU A 7 16.03 17.78 -33.70
N LYS A 8 15.86 16.68 -34.45
CA LYS A 8 15.57 15.35 -33.89
C LYS A 8 16.61 14.87 -32.88
N ALA A 9 17.89 15.17 -33.14
CA ALA A 9 19.00 14.82 -32.25
C ALA A 9 18.89 15.47 -30.86
N ILE A 10 18.13 16.56 -30.74
CA ILE A 10 17.90 17.27 -29.48
C ILE A 10 16.51 16.93 -28.90
N ILE A 11 15.49 16.85 -29.75
CA ILE A 11 14.11 16.59 -29.28
C ILE A 11 13.93 15.17 -28.78
N HIS A 12 14.49 14.15 -29.45
CA HIS A 12 14.27 12.76 -29.07
C HIS A 12 14.80 12.44 -27.66
N PRO A 13 16.03 12.85 -27.27
CA PRO A 13 16.50 12.65 -25.90
C PRO A 13 15.66 13.37 -24.85
N ILE A 14 15.14 14.57 -25.17
CA ILE A 14 14.26 15.32 -24.27
C ILE A 14 12.94 14.57 -24.06
N LEU A 15 12.34 14.08 -25.14
CA LEU A 15 11.10 13.28 -25.06
C LEU A 15 11.32 11.96 -24.32
N GLU A 16 12.41 11.27 -24.59
CA GLU A 16 12.79 10.05 -23.88
C GLU A 16 12.87 10.30 -22.37
N TRP A 17 13.53 11.39 -21.95
CA TRP A 17 13.62 11.77 -20.55
C TRP A 17 12.25 12.19 -19.98
N LEU A 18 11.46 12.98 -20.70
CA LEU A 18 10.14 13.42 -20.25
C LEU A 18 9.19 12.24 -20.04
N LEU A 19 9.14 11.32 -20.99
CA LEU A 19 8.26 10.16 -20.96
C LEU A 19 8.70 9.14 -19.90
N GLY A 20 10.02 9.00 -19.67
CA GLY A 20 10.55 8.15 -18.61
C GLY A 20 10.30 8.66 -17.18
N ASN A 21 10.07 9.98 -17.01
CA ASN A 21 9.93 10.62 -15.70
C ASN A 21 8.55 11.27 -15.48
N LEU A 22 7.50 10.77 -16.15
CA LEU A 22 6.18 11.42 -16.16
C LEU A 22 5.57 11.63 -14.76
N ASP A 23 5.69 10.66 -13.85
CA ASP A 23 5.08 10.77 -12.53
C ASP A 23 5.79 11.82 -11.66
N ASP A 24 7.12 11.86 -11.69
CA ASP A 24 7.91 12.90 -11.03
C ASP A 24 7.64 14.28 -11.61
N LEU A 25 7.52 14.37 -12.94
CA LEU A 25 7.19 15.62 -13.62
C LEU A 25 5.78 16.11 -13.31
N ARG A 26 4.80 15.20 -13.21
CA ARG A 26 3.45 15.53 -12.78
C ARG A 26 3.46 16.09 -11.36
N LYS A 27 4.18 15.45 -10.45
CA LYS A 27 4.36 15.92 -9.07
C LYS A 27 5.05 17.28 -9.02
N ARG A 28 6.11 17.48 -9.82
CA ARG A 28 6.83 18.74 -9.92
C ARG A 28 5.94 19.86 -10.46
N ALA A 29 5.16 19.60 -11.50
CA ALA A 29 4.22 20.58 -12.07
C ALA A 29 3.12 20.96 -11.07
N TYR A 30 2.59 19.98 -10.33
CA TYR A 30 1.64 20.22 -9.24
C TYR A 30 2.25 21.13 -8.16
N LEU A 31 3.44 20.79 -7.65
CA LEU A 31 4.11 21.57 -6.61
C LEU A 31 4.49 22.98 -7.08
N ALA A 32 4.91 23.13 -8.33
CA ALA A 32 5.26 24.43 -8.89
C ALA A 32 4.09 25.43 -8.83
N LYS A 33 2.85 24.97 -9.03
CA LYS A 33 1.66 25.82 -8.92
C LYS A 33 1.47 26.44 -7.52
N TYR A 34 1.92 25.76 -6.47
CA TYR A 34 1.67 26.15 -5.07
C TYR A 34 2.91 26.67 -4.34
N LEU A 35 4.11 26.29 -4.78
CA LEU A 35 5.37 26.64 -4.10
C LEU A 35 6.17 27.75 -4.77
N VAL A 36 5.81 28.15 -6.00
CA VAL A 36 6.41 29.33 -6.62
C VAL A 36 5.90 30.56 -5.89
N LYS A 37 6.81 31.23 -5.17
CA LYS A 37 6.48 32.43 -4.41
C LYS A 37 6.12 33.57 -5.35
N ILE A 38 5.18 34.39 -4.92
CA ILE A 38 4.88 35.67 -5.56
C ILE A 38 5.95 36.66 -5.09
N GLU A 39 6.69 37.23 -6.03
CA GLU A 39 7.63 38.31 -5.73
C GLU A 39 6.85 39.62 -5.58
N ILE A 40 6.85 40.19 -4.37
CA ILE A 40 6.21 41.48 -4.08
C ILE A 40 7.29 42.55 -3.99
N PRO A 41 7.16 43.67 -4.75
CA PRO A 41 8.08 44.79 -4.66
C PRO A 41 8.21 45.35 -3.23
N PRO A 42 9.42 45.75 -2.80
CA PRO A 42 9.67 46.19 -1.43
C PRO A 42 8.91 47.48 -1.06
N GLU A 43 8.51 48.29 -2.05
CA GLU A 43 7.72 49.51 -1.84
C GLU A 43 6.32 49.20 -1.29
N ILE A 44 5.77 48.03 -1.65
CA ILE A 44 4.44 47.56 -1.21
C ILE A 44 4.55 46.80 0.12
N LEU A 45 5.70 46.17 0.38
CA LEU A 45 5.97 45.40 1.60
C LEU A 45 6.14 46.27 2.86
N GLY A 46 6.31 47.60 2.69
CA GLY A 46 6.38 48.54 3.80
C GLY A 46 5.06 48.76 4.53
N ASP A 47 3.94 48.34 3.95
CA ASP A 47 2.62 48.36 4.58
C ASP A 47 2.49 47.21 5.60
N VAL A 48 2.09 47.56 6.82
CA VAL A 48 1.96 46.63 7.95
C VAL A 48 0.92 45.53 7.67
N ASP A 49 -0.18 45.87 7.00
CA ASP A 49 -1.24 44.91 6.69
C ASP A 49 -0.78 43.89 5.63
N ILE A 50 0.01 44.36 4.66
CA ILE A 50 0.58 43.52 3.60
C ILE A 50 1.66 42.60 4.16
N ALA A 51 2.52 43.11 5.05
CA ALA A 51 3.53 42.31 5.74
C ALA A 51 2.89 41.18 6.58
N ALA A 52 1.82 41.49 7.32
CA ALA A 52 1.07 40.49 8.08
C ALA A 52 0.44 39.41 7.18
N LEU A 53 -0.12 39.80 6.03
CA LEU A 53 -0.68 38.87 5.05
C LEU A 53 0.41 37.97 4.43
N MET A 54 1.60 38.51 4.16
CA MET A 54 2.75 37.74 3.68
C MET A 54 3.22 36.71 4.69
N GLU A 55 3.24 37.05 5.97
CA GLU A 55 3.56 36.09 7.02
C GLU A 55 2.54 34.95 7.07
N GLN A 56 1.24 35.24 6.97
CA GLN A 56 0.19 34.23 6.90
C GLN A 56 0.34 33.32 5.66
N TYR A 57 0.67 33.91 4.51
CA TYR A 57 0.93 33.18 3.27
C TYR A 57 2.11 32.22 3.40
N ASP A 58 3.23 32.67 3.96
CA ASP A 58 4.41 31.82 4.16
C ASP A 58 4.11 30.66 5.13
N ARG A 59 3.37 30.92 6.22
CA ARG A 59 2.91 29.86 7.14
C ARG A 59 2.05 28.83 6.41
N LEU A 60 1.10 29.26 5.58
CA LEU A 60 0.21 28.36 4.84
C LEU A 60 0.98 27.51 3.81
N ILE A 61 2.03 28.07 3.20
CA ILE A 61 2.95 27.32 2.33
C ILE A 61 3.67 26.22 3.12
N ASP A 62 4.13 26.53 4.33
CA ASP A 62 4.84 25.56 5.15
C ASP A 62 3.93 24.44 5.67
N ASP A 63 2.70 24.78 6.07
CA ASP A 63 1.65 23.82 6.38
C ASP A 63 1.36 22.91 5.19
N PHE A 64 1.20 23.49 3.98
CA PHE A 64 1.02 22.73 2.75
C PHE A 64 2.18 21.75 2.51
N LYS A 65 3.44 22.17 2.68
CA LYS A 65 4.60 21.29 2.52
C LYS A 65 4.56 20.13 3.52
N ALA A 66 4.22 20.41 4.78
CA ALA A 66 4.15 19.39 5.82
C ALA A 66 3.04 18.37 5.53
N THR A 67 1.82 18.83 5.27
CA THR A 67 0.67 17.97 4.94
C THR A 67 0.91 17.16 3.67
N HIS A 68 1.48 17.78 2.63
CA HIS A 68 1.76 17.07 1.38
C HIS A 68 2.82 15.98 1.58
N LYS A 69 3.90 16.24 2.31
CA LYS A 69 4.92 15.22 2.65
C LYS A 69 4.31 14.04 3.41
N GLU A 70 3.43 14.33 4.36
CA GLU A 70 2.75 13.30 5.13
C GLU A 70 1.81 12.45 4.26
N SER A 71 1.01 13.09 3.40
CA SER A 71 0.13 12.38 2.46
C SER A 71 0.91 11.45 1.54
N GLU A 72 2.04 11.91 0.99
CA GLU A 72 2.88 11.10 0.12
C GLU A 72 3.50 9.91 0.86
N ARG A 73 3.92 10.10 2.12
CA ARG A 73 4.40 9.01 2.99
C ARG A 73 3.32 7.95 3.20
N ILE A 74 2.09 8.37 3.50
CA ILE A 74 0.97 7.45 3.72
C ILE A 74 0.65 6.69 2.43
N LYS A 75 0.59 7.36 1.27
CA LYS A 75 0.35 6.69 -0.02
C LYS A 75 1.38 5.61 -0.33
N LEU A 76 2.66 5.90 -0.08
CA LEU A 76 3.74 4.91 -0.24
C LEU A 76 3.54 3.71 0.69
N SER A 77 3.08 3.93 1.93
CA SER A 77 2.77 2.84 2.86
C SER A 77 1.48 2.07 2.53
N GLY A 78 0.57 2.67 1.75
CA GLY A 78 -0.76 2.13 1.46
C GLY A 78 -0.77 0.86 0.61
N SER A 79 0.30 0.57 -0.14
CA SER A 79 0.41 -0.65 -0.96
C SER A 79 0.23 -1.92 -0.13
N SER A 80 0.74 -1.94 1.10
CA SER A 80 0.62 -3.09 2.01
C SER A 80 -0.82 -3.37 2.42
N THR A 81 -1.69 -2.36 2.47
CA THR A 81 -3.08 -2.56 2.95
C THR A 81 -3.97 -3.30 1.95
N ALA A 82 -3.74 -3.14 0.65
CA ALA A 82 -4.50 -3.83 -0.39
C ALA A 82 -4.13 -5.32 -0.45
N GLU A 83 -2.85 -5.63 -0.34
CA GLU A 83 -2.34 -7.01 -0.25
C GLU A 83 -2.87 -7.72 0.99
N LEU A 84 -2.80 -7.07 2.16
CA LEU A 84 -3.35 -7.64 3.40
C LEU A 84 -4.86 -7.91 3.30
N ARG A 85 -5.63 -7.04 2.64
CA ARG A 85 -7.05 -7.29 2.40
C ARG A 85 -7.29 -8.50 1.49
N ALA A 86 -6.51 -8.61 0.41
CA ALA A 86 -6.61 -9.76 -0.49
C ALA A 86 -6.27 -11.08 0.22
N ASP A 87 -5.25 -11.06 1.08
CA ASP A 87 -4.86 -12.23 1.89
C ASP A 87 -5.95 -12.61 2.89
N ILE A 88 -6.54 -11.64 3.60
CA ILE A 88 -7.66 -11.88 4.52
C ILE A 88 -8.83 -12.52 3.76
N GLU A 89 -9.21 -11.98 2.60
CA GLU A 89 -10.29 -12.55 1.79
C GLU A 89 -9.98 -13.98 1.32
N ALA A 90 -8.73 -14.28 0.98
CA ALA A 90 -8.30 -15.63 0.64
C ALA A 90 -8.42 -16.58 1.83
N MET A 91 -7.91 -16.18 3.00
CA MET A 91 -8.00 -16.95 4.24
C MET A 91 -9.45 -17.21 4.66
N GLU A 92 -10.34 -16.23 4.53
CA GLU A 92 -11.76 -16.39 4.83
C GLU A 92 -12.45 -17.38 3.88
N LYS A 93 -12.09 -17.37 2.60
CA LYS A 93 -12.60 -18.35 1.63
C LYS A 93 -12.13 -19.76 1.98
N GLU A 94 -10.84 -19.92 2.31
CA GLU A 94 -10.29 -21.22 2.73
C GLU A 94 -10.95 -21.73 4.01
N HIS A 95 -11.10 -20.86 5.02
CA HIS A 95 -11.80 -21.18 6.26
C HIS A 95 -13.23 -21.68 5.98
N ASN A 96 -13.98 -20.99 5.12
CA ASN A 96 -15.33 -21.40 4.73
C ASN A 96 -15.35 -22.75 3.97
N ILE A 97 -14.35 -23.03 3.15
CA ILE A 97 -14.22 -24.33 2.48
C ILE A 97 -13.98 -25.45 3.50
N VAL A 98 -13.08 -25.22 4.46
CA VAL A 98 -12.75 -26.17 5.53
C VAL A 98 -13.98 -26.44 6.39
N LEU A 99 -14.71 -25.40 6.82
CA LEU A 99 -15.95 -25.55 7.60
C LEU A 99 -16.99 -26.39 6.85
N LYS A 100 -17.27 -26.07 5.58
CA LYS A 100 -18.21 -26.86 4.76
C LYS A 100 -17.78 -28.31 4.62
N LYS A 101 -16.46 -28.59 4.54
CA LYS A 101 -15.93 -29.95 4.49
C LYS A 101 -16.12 -30.68 5.82
N ILE A 102 -15.88 -30.00 6.95
CA ILE A 102 -16.12 -30.52 8.29
C ILE A 102 -17.59 -30.86 8.47
N GLU A 103 -18.52 -29.95 8.14
CA GLU A 103 -19.96 -30.19 8.25
C GLU A 103 -20.39 -31.42 7.44
N ARG A 104 -19.90 -31.57 6.21
CA ARG A 104 -20.19 -32.74 5.36
C ARG A 104 -19.67 -34.04 5.98
N LEU A 105 -18.51 -34.02 6.62
CA LEU A 105 -17.94 -35.19 7.30
C LEU A 105 -18.70 -35.51 8.59
N GLN A 106 -19.05 -34.50 9.37
CA GLN A 106 -19.85 -34.67 10.60
C GLN A 106 -21.18 -35.36 10.31
N ARG A 107 -21.90 -34.94 9.25
CA ARG A 107 -23.15 -35.60 8.81
C ARG A 107 -22.95 -37.08 8.44
N LYS A 108 -21.80 -37.46 7.87
CA LYS A 108 -21.51 -38.85 7.51
C LYS A 108 -21.27 -39.75 8.73
N VAL A 109 -20.75 -39.18 9.82
CA VAL A 109 -20.38 -39.90 11.05
C VAL A 109 -21.49 -39.76 12.12
N GLU A 110 -22.57 -39.05 11.82
CA GLU A 110 -23.64 -38.73 12.76
C GLU A 110 -24.35 -39.97 13.34
N ASN A 111 -24.55 -40.99 12.51
CA ASN A 111 -25.27 -42.22 12.88
C ASN A 111 -24.35 -43.34 13.43
N VAL A 112 -23.09 -43.04 13.76
CA VAL A 112 -22.16 -44.02 14.31
C VAL A 112 -22.41 -44.17 15.82
N GLU A 113 -22.56 -45.41 16.30
CA GLU A 113 -22.68 -45.68 17.73
C GLU A 113 -21.44 -45.21 18.50
N ASN A 114 -21.63 -44.65 19.69
CA ASN A 114 -20.55 -44.09 20.52
C ASN A 114 -19.64 -43.10 19.77
N ARG A 115 -20.21 -42.34 18.82
CA ARG A 115 -19.51 -41.38 17.94
C ARG A 115 -18.41 -40.58 18.64
N GLU A 116 -18.72 -39.97 19.77
CA GLU A 116 -17.78 -39.08 20.49
C GLU A 116 -16.54 -39.83 20.97
N VAL A 117 -16.74 -41.03 21.53
CA VAL A 117 -15.65 -41.90 21.99
C VAL A 117 -14.79 -42.34 20.81
N VAL A 118 -15.43 -42.75 19.71
CA VAL A 118 -14.71 -43.19 18.50
C VAL A 118 -13.91 -42.04 17.88
N LEU A 119 -14.46 -40.83 17.83
CA LEU A 119 -13.77 -39.64 17.32
C LEU A 119 -12.56 -39.26 18.18
N GLU A 120 -12.67 -39.36 19.51
CA GLU A 120 -11.55 -39.05 20.40
C GLU A 120 -10.41 -40.07 20.24
N VAL A 121 -10.72 -41.37 20.22
CA VAL A 121 -9.70 -42.42 19.99
C VAL A 121 -9.04 -42.25 18.61
N CYS A 122 -9.82 -41.91 17.58
CA CYS A 122 -9.28 -41.65 16.23
C CYS A 122 -8.35 -40.42 16.21
N LYS A 123 -8.67 -39.37 16.98
CA LYS A 123 -7.84 -38.18 17.14
C LYS A 123 -6.53 -38.51 17.84
N GLU A 124 -6.55 -39.28 18.93
CA GLU A 124 -5.35 -39.76 19.62
C GLU A 124 -4.45 -40.58 18.68
N LEU A 125 -5.04 -41.53 17.94
CA LEU A 125 -4.30 -42.33 16.97
C LEU A 125 -3.67 -41.47 15.85
N ARG A 126 -4.35 -40.42 15.39
CA ARG A 126 -3.80 -39.48 14.39
C ARG A 126 -2.58 -38.75 14.95
N VAL A 127 -2.69 -38.20 16.15
CA VAL A 127 -1.59 -37.47 16.81
C VAL A 127 -0.37 -38.36 16.99
N GLU A 128 -0.55 -39.61 17.43
CA GLU A 128 0.58 -40.52 17.64
C GLU A 128 1.24 -40.93 16.31
N ARG A 129 0.46 -41.09 15.23
CA ARG A 129 0.99 -41.33 13.87
C ARG A 129 1.76 -40.13 13.33
N GLU A 130 1.30 -38.90 13.57
CA GLU A 130 2.02 -37.68 13.19
C GLU A 130 3.35 -37.59 13.95
N ARG A 131 3.33 -37.81 15.27
CA ARG A 131 4.54 -37.85 16.10
C ARG A 131 5.54 -38.92 15.63
N GLN A 132 5.06 -40.11 15.27
CA GLN A 132 5.90 -41.17 14.74
C GLN A 132 6.57 -40.77 13.41
N LYS A 133 5.81 -40.11 12.51
CA LYS A 133 6.35 -39.57 11.24
C LYS A 133 7.42 -38.51 11.48
N ASP A 134 7.19 -37.59 12.41
CA ASP A 134 8.17 -36.56 12.74
C ASP A 134 9.45 -37.19 13.28
N LEU A 135 9.34 -38.15 14.20
CA LEU A 135 10.49 -38.88 14.75
C LEU A 135 11.26 -39.67 13.69
N THR A 136 10.59 -40.20 12.66
CA THR A 136 11.26 -40.91 11.56
C THR A 136 11.92 -39.94 10.59
N SER A 137 11.29 -38.80 10.32
CA SER A 137 11.86 -37.73 9.48
C SER A 137 13.11 -37.08 10.10
N GLN A 138 13.20 -37.04 11.43
CA GLN A 138 14.36 -36.51 12.17
C GLN A 138 15.52 -37.51 12.29
N LYS A 139 15.27 -38.81 12.04
CA LYS A 139 16.28 -39.87 12.09
C LYS A 139 16.89 -40.19 10.72
N ALA A 140 16.35 -39.62 9.65
CA ALA A 140 16.86 -39.69 8.28
C ALA A 140 17.77 -38.50 8.00
#